data_AF-A0A075FG18-F1
#
_entry.id   AF-A0A075FG18-F1
#
_cell.length_a   1.000
_cell.length_b   1.000
_cell.length_c   1.000
_cell.angle_alpha   90.00
_cell.angle_beta   90.00
_cell.angle_gamma   90.00
#
_symmetry.space_group_name_H-M   'P 1'
#
loop_
_entity.id
_entity.type
_entity.pdbx_description
1 polymer ?
#
loop_
_entity_poly.entity_id
_entity_poly.type
_entity_poly.pdbx_seq_one_letter_code
_entity_poly.pdbx_strand_id
1 'polypeptide(L)'
;MGVEWADLAGADLLVVGVMLALAVGPYVSAYRDGTSLALATVLSLMLVAFVQFAHSVLQGVPMQFSWMIDLLGIKPGVMGDPVESYRMLSAAWLHADWIHVLSNILVIALVGIPLEQRLGGRRWLAVYFLGFIGGNLAWVLSHPDSLNPAIGASGAAFGLLGAYMACWPEDKVEFPLLFFIRAWPVWLIVFVRLGLEVWQMYSLQSSTAGESDVAHMAHVGGFFLAYVLARPIARGAPSSLDSIGGDATQSQRTQALLSKAKQSMGGLDDDPWFAADKPLEGEAARILLRLREEGDELETRRAWLEELSEHTICPVCDGEMKTEMRGETCRMRCVVSGSHVKWP
;
A
#
# COMPACT_ATOMS: atom_id res chain seq x y z
N MET A 1 11.18 38.84 9.61
CA MET A 1 12.26 37.85 9.83
C MET A 1 11.60 36.61 10.39
N GLY A 2 12.07 35.43 9.97
CA GLY A 2 11.53 34.16 10.43
C GLY A 2 12.22 33.68 11.71
N VAL A 3 11.97 32.41 12.07
CA VAL A 3 12.76 31.66 13.04
C VAL A 3 13.91 30.97 12.30
N GLU A 4 15.14 31.24 12.73
CA GLU A 4 16.35 30.65 12.18
C GLU A 4 16.89 29.54 13.11
N TRP A 5 17.80 28.69 12.59
CA TRP A 5 18.44 27.63 13.38
C TRP A 5 19.23 28.16 14.59
N ALA A 6 19.63 29.43 14.58
CA ALA A 6 20.32 30.11 15.68
C ALA A 6 19.39 30.52 16.85
N ASP A 7 18.08 30.62 16.61
CA ASP A 7 17.09 31.03 17.62
C ASP A 7 16.62 29.86 18.51
N LEU A 8 16.91 28.62 18.12
CA LEU A 8 16.37 27.41 18.73
C LEU A 8 17.04 27.09 20.08
N ALA A 9 16.23 26.88 21.12
CA ALA A 9 16.72 26.36 22.39
C ALA A 9 16.98 24.84 22.30
N GLY A 10 17.69 24.30 23.30
CA GLY A 10 17.96 22.86 23.39
C GLY A 10 16.69 21.98 23.47
N ALA A 11 15.56 22.56 23.89
CA ALA A 11 14.26 21.89 23.85
C ALA A 11 13.69 21.79 22.42
N ASP A 12 13.80 22.86 21.63
CA ASP A 12 13.30 22.89 20.25
C ASP A 12 14.13 21.97 19.36
N LEU A 13 15.46 21.95 19.55
CA LEU A 13 16.37 21.00 18.91
C LEU A 13 16.03 19.54 19.24
N LEU A 14 15.61 19.24 20.48
CA LEU A 14 15.12 17.92 20.87
C LEU A 14 13.82 17.56 20.14
N VAL A 15 12.88 18.51 20.01
CA VAL A 15 11.62 18.29 19.26
C VAL A 15 11.90 18.06 17.78
N VAL A 16 12.78 18.84 17.14
CA VAL A 16 13.21 18.60 15.74
C VAL A 16 13.89 17.24 15.59
N GLY A 17 14.74 16.83 16.54
CA GLY A 17 15.36 15.51 16.55
C GLY A 17 14.35 14.35 16.65
N VAL A 18 13.32 14.50 17.49
CA VAL A 18 12.21 13.53 17.60
C VAL A 18 11.37 13.51 16.31
N MET A 19 11.05 14.67 15.72
CA MET A 19 10.36 14.74 14.43
C MET A 19 11.15 14.04 13.32
N LEU A 20 12.46 14.24 13.24
CA LEU A 20 13.33 13.56 12.26
C LEU A 20 13.37 12.04 12.48
N ALA A 21 13.46 11.58 13.73
CA ALA A 21 13.45 10.16 14.06
C ALA A 21 12.11 9.48 13.67
N LEU A 22 10.98 10.17 13.89
CA LEU A 22 9.65 9.69 13.52
C LEU A 22 9.36 9.82 12.01
N ALA A 23 9.97 10.79 11.34
CA ALA A 23 9.93 10.90 9.88
C ALA A 23 10.61 9.69 9.22
N VAL A 24 11.80 9.31 9.68
CA VAL A 24 12.64 8.28 9.04
C VAL A 24 12.34 6.86 9.53
N GLY A 25 12.06 6.68 10.83
CA GLY A 25 11.92 5.38 11.49
C GLY A 25 10.97 4.38 10.82
N PRO A 26 9.74 4.76 10.42
CA PRO A 26 8.81 3.88 9.74
C PRO A 26 9.35 3.32 8.41
N TYR A 27 10.07 4.12 7.62
CA TYR A 27 10.69 3.66 6.37
C TYR A 27 11.83 2.67 6.63
N VAL A 28 12.60 2.88 7.70
CA VAL A 28 13.68 1.96 8.11
C VAL A 28 13.12 0.61 8.55
N SER A 29 12.05 0.59 9.34
CA SER A 29 11.38 -0.66 9.70
C SER A 29 10.79 -1.33 8.45
N ALA A 30 10.05 -0.61 7.61
CA ALA A 30 9.44 -1.19 6.41
C ALA A 30 10.48 -1.73 5.42
N TYR A 31 11.63 -1.08 5.27
CA TYR A 31 12.73 -1.60 4.46
C TYR A 31 13.36 -2.88 5.04
N ARG A 32 13.54 -2.96 6.37
CA ARG A 32 14.08 -4.14 7.05
C ARG A 32 13.09 -5.32 7.04
N ASP A 33 11.81 -5.02 7.27
CA ASP A 33 10.75 -6.00 7.52
C ASP A 33 10.00 -6.40 6.22
N GLY A 34 10.31 -5.76 5.09
CA GLY A 34 9.73 -6.05 3.78
C GLY A 34 8.26 -5.60 3.62
N THR A 35 7.83 -4.58 4.37
CA THR A 35 6.43 -4.12 4.40
C THR A 35 6.20 -2.89 3.52
N SER A 36 4.94 -2.45 3.40
CA SER A 36 4.49 -1.37 2.51
C SER A 36 5.14 -0.02 2.87
N LEU A 37 5.82 0.59 1.89
CA LEU A 37 6.34 1.95 2.01
C LEU A 37 5.22 3.00 1.95
N ALA A 38 4.09 2.71 1.30
CA ALA A 38 2.91 3.57 1.35
C ALA A 38 2.34 3.64 2.77
N LEU A 39 2.22 2.49 3.47
CA LEU A 39 1.80 2.45 4.87
C LEU A 39 2.84 3.07 5.80
N ALA A 40 4.14 2.87 5.54
CA ALA A 40 5.22 3.54 6.26
C ALA A 40 5.15 5.08 6.11
N THR A 41 4.79 5.57 4.93
CA THR A 41 4.57 7.00 4.65
C THR A 41 3.39 7.54 5.47
N VAL A 42 2.25 6.84 5.46
CA VAL A 42 1.07 7.20 6.28
C VAL A 42 1.43 7.29 7.77
N LEU A 43 2.14 6.27 8.30
CA LEU A 43 2.57 6.24 9.70
C LEU A 43 3.58 7.36 10.02
N SER A 44 4.55 7.60 9.13
CA SER A 44 5.55 8.66 9.25
C SER A 44 4.93 10.06 9.33
N LEU A 45 4.01 10.37 8.41
CA LEU A 45 3.27 11.64 8.41
C LEU A 45 2.40 11.78 9.67
N MET A 46 1.69 10.73 10.08
CA MET A 46 0.83 10.73 11.26
C MET A 46 1.61 10.91 12.57
N LEU A 47 2.79 10.30 12.71
CA LEU A 47 3.63 10.43 13.91
C LEU A 47 4.25 11.83 14.03
N VAL A 48 4.75 12.40 12.93
CA VAL A 48 5.33 13.76 12.95
C VAL A 48 4.24 14.83 13.10
N ALA A 49 3.03 14.58 12.56
CA ALA A 49 1.86 15.39 12.86
C ALA A 49 1.50 15.32 14.36
N PHE A 50 1.40 14.13 14.95
CA PHE A 50 1.11 13.98 16.38
C PHE A 50 2.07 14.77 17.28
N VAL A 51 3.36 14.82 16.95
CA VAL A 51 4.34 15.65 17.67
C VAL A 51 4.09 17.16 17.49
N GLN A 52 3.77 17.63 16.29
CA GLN A 52 3.36 19.04 16.07
C GLN A 52 2.14 19.39 16.96
N PHE A 53 1.07 18.60 16.89
CA PHE A 53 -0.16 18.81 17.66
C PHE A 53 0.11 18.77 19.18
N ALA A 54 0.78 17.73 19.68
CA ALA A 54 1.11 17.60 21.09
C ALA A 54 1.98 18.77 21.59
N HIS A 55 2.97 19.22 20.80
CA HIS A 55 3.79 20.38 21.16
C HIS A 55 2.95 21.66 21.31
N SER A 56 2.05 21.96 20.36
CA SER A 56 1.19 23.15 20.45
C SER A 56 0.30 23.18 21.70
N VAL A 57 -0.20 22.01 22.12
CA VAL A 57 -1.00 21.86 23.34
C VAL A 57 -0.15 22.03 24.59
N LEU A 58 1.06 21.46 24.63
CA LEU A 58 1.99 21.59 25.76
C LEU A 58 2.49 23.04 25.96
N GLN A 59 2.63 23.80 24.88
CA GLN A 59 2.97 25.24 24.93
C GLN A 59 1.77 26.15 25.26
N GLY A 60 0.58 25.59 25.49
CA GLY A 60 -0.63 26.37 25.80
C GLY A 60 -1.21 27.15 24.62
N VAL A 61 -0.77 26.86 23.39
CA VAL A 61 -1.21 27.52 22.14
C VAL A 61 -1.71 26.48 21.12
N PRO A 62 -2.84 25.79 21.38
CA PRO A 62 -3.33 24.72 20.51
C PRO A 62 -3.52 25.17 19.06
N MET A 63 -3.16 24.30 18.12
CA MET A 63 -3.23 24.56 16.67
C MET A 63 -2.27 25.65 16.15
N GLN A 64 -1.31 26.12 16.96
CA GLN A 64 -0.27 27.06 16.52
C GLN A 64 1.08 26.35 16.38
N PHE A 65 1.52 26.16 15.13
CA PHE A 65 2.80 25.52 14.77
C PHE A 65 3.79 26.52 14.17
N SER A 66 3.61 27.81 14.46
CA SER A 66 4.24 28.93 13.75
C SER A 66 5.75 28.76 13.56
N TRP A 67 6.51 28.51 14.63
CA TRP A 67 7.97 28.35 14.52
C TRP A 67 8.39 27.12 13.70
N MET A 68 7.66 26.00 13.80
CA MET A 68 7.96 24.77 13.05
C MET A 68 7.69 24.96 11.56
N ILE A 69 6.56 25.58 11.22
CA ILE A 69 6.16 25.89 9.85
C ILE A 69 7.10 26.95 9.25
N ASP A 70 7.48 27.95 10.03
CA ASP A 70 8.35 29.04 9.60
C ASP A 70 9.81 28.60 9.42
N LEU A 71 10.32 27.69 10.27
CA LEU A 71 11.65 27.08 10.15
C LEU A 71 11.71 26.02 9.02
N LEU A 72 10.77 25.08 8.97
CA LEU A 72 10.89 23.87 8.13
C LEU A 72 10.02 23.87 6.85
N GLY A 73 9.14 24.87 6.67
CA GLY A 73 8.29 25.03 5.48
C GLY A 73 8.98 25.75 4.32
N ILE A 74 8.44 25.60 3.10
CA ILE A 74 9.02 26.17 1.87
C ILE A 74 8.58 27.62 1.70
N LYS A 75 9.56 28.53 1.75
CA LYS A 75 9.38 29.96 1.50
C LYS A 75 10.09 30.33 0.19
N PRO A 76 9.38 30.44 -0.95
CA PRO A 76 9.99 30.71 -2.26
C PRO A 76 11.07 31.80 -2.26
N GLY A 77 10.81 32.93 -1.59
CA GLY A 77 11.70 34.10 -1.53
C GLY A 77 13.06 33.89 -0.87
N VAL A 78 13.31 32.74 -0.23
CA VAL A 78 14.64 32.36 0.29
C VAL A 78 15.21 31.09 -0.35
N MET A 79 14.47 30.41 -1.25
CA MET A 79 14.94 29.18 -1.91
C MET A 79 16.11 29.39 -2.88
N GLY A 80 16.51 30.64 -3.13
CA GLY A 80 17.74 30.98 -3.83
C GLY A 80 19.01 30.80 -2.98
N ASP A 81 18.90 30.71 -1.65
CA ASP A 81 20.03 30.42 -0.77
C ASP A 81 20.24 28.89 -0.61
N PRO A 82 21.43 28.34 -0.92
CA PRO A 82 21.73 26.94 -0.68
C PRO A 82 21.55 26.47 0.77
N VAL A 83 21.68 27.36 1.77
CA VAL A 83 21.44 27.05 3.19
C VAL A 83 19.97 26.67 3.42
N GLU A 84 19.03 27.30 2.72
CA GLU A 84 17.59 27.08 2.90
C GLU A 84 17.05 25.88 2.09
N SER A 85 17.93 25.18 1.36
CA SER A 85 17.57 24.05 0.50
C SER A 85 16.93 22.86 1.25
N TYR A 86 17.15 22.70 2.56
CA TYR A 86 16.51 21.63 3.36
C TYR A 86 14.98 21.74 3.37
N ARG A 87 14.42 22.94 3.22
CA ARG A 87 12.97 23.20 3.17
C ARG A 87 12.29 22.40 2.07
N MET A 88 12.98 22.23 0.94
CA MET A 88 12.56 21.41 -0.22
C MET A 88 12.27 19.95 0.17
N LEU A 89 12.82 19.47 1.30
CA LEU A 89 12.57 18.14 1.86
C LEU A 89 11.70 18.17 3.12
N SER A 90 11.97 19.04 4.09
CA SER A 90 11.30 19.02 5.41
C SER A 90 9.80 19.36 5.36
N ALA A 91 9.36 20.14 4.37
CA ALA A 91 7.97 20.58 4.27
C ALA A 91 6.92 19.45 4.10
N ALA A 92 7.31 18.24 3.65
CA ALA A 92 6.38 17.12 3.45
C ALA A 92 5.68 16.67 4.75
N TRP A 93 6.34 16.81 5.89
CA TRP A 93 5.83 16.34 7.18
C TRP A 93 5.02 17.40 7.96
N LEU A 94 5.18 18.67 7.61
CA LEU A 94 4.47 19.78 8.22
C LEU A 94 3.01 19.83 7.77
N HIS A 95 2.08 20.05 8.68
CA HIS A 95 0.66 20.17 8.37
C HIS A 95 -0.01 21.24 9.22
N ALA A 96 -0.90 22.04 8.61
CA ALA A 96 -1.57 23.18 9.27
C ALA A 96 -2.58 22.73 10.33
N ASP A 97 -3.24 21.59 10.12
CA ASP A 97 -4.35 21.12 10.93
C ASP A 97 -4.63 19.61 10.72
N TRP A 98 -5.52 19.05 11.54
CA TRP A 98 -5.87 17.63 11.53
C TRP A 98 -6.56 17.18 10.23
N ILE A 99 -7.37 18.03 9.59
CA ILE A 99 -8.06 17.73 8.34
C ILE A 99 -7.06 17.75 7.17
N HIS A 100 -6.11 18.68 7.16
CA HIS A 100 -5.02 18.70 6.18
C HIS A 100 -4.19 17.40 6.25
N VAL A 101 -3.66 17.00 7.42
CA VAL A 101 -2.92 15.72 7.48
C VAL A 101 -3.81 14.51 7.16
N LEU A 102 -5.06 14.48 7.67
CA LEU A 102 -5.98 13.36 7.43
C LEU A 102 -6.30 13.19 5.93
N SER A 103 -6.55 14.30 5.21
CA SER A 103 -6.82 14.25 3.77
C SER A 103 -5.62 13.78 2.95
N ASN A 104 -4.40 14.20 3.30
CA ASN A 104 -3.17 13.73 2.67
C ASN A 104 -2.94 12.23 2.91
N ILE A 105 -2.99 11.76 4.17
CA ILE A 105 -2.78 10.34 4.46
C ILE A 105 -3.91 9.45 3.92
N LEU A 106 -5.14 9.96 3.79
CA LEU A 106 -6.26 9.23 3.19
C LEU A 106 -6.01 8.96 1.70
N VAL A 107 -5.52 9.95 0.94
CA VAL A 107 -5.14 9.74 -0.48
C VAL A 107 -3.93 8.82 -0.58
N ILE A 108 -2.90 8.98 0.27
CA ILE A 108 -1.72 8.12 0.26
C ILE A 108 -2.06 6.67 0.65
N ALA A 109 -3.02 6.45 1.56
CA ALA A 109 -3.52 5.12 1.88
C ALA A 109 -4.32 4.51 0.71
N LEU A 110 -5.40 5.17 0.29
CA LEU A 110 -6.36 4.61 -0.68
C LEU A 110 -5.77 4.50 -2.09
N VAL A 111 -5.03 5.50 -2.56
CA VAL A 111 -4.43 5.52 -3.91
C VAL A 111 -3.01 4.96 -3.88
N GLY A 112 -2.24 5.27 -2.84
CA GLY A 112 -0.84 4.87 -2.75
C GLY A 112 -0.64 3.37 -2.49
N ILE A 113 -1.43 2.71 -1.63
CA ILE A 113 -1.23 1.28 -1.33
C ILE A 113 -1.48 0.40 -2.58
N PRO A 114 -2.57 0.56 -3.36
CA PRO A 114 -2.75 -0.18 -4.62
C PRO A 114 -1.68 0.18 -5.66
N LEU A 115 -1.27 1.46 -5.76
CA LEU A 115 -0.19 1.86 -6.66
C LEU A 115 1.16 1.24 -6.25
N GLU A 116 1.41 1.00 -4.97
CA GLU A 116 2.60 0.28 -4.50
C GLU A 116 2.55 -1.20 -4.91
N GLN A 117 1.38 -1.84 -4.89
CA GLN A 117 1.20 -3.20 -5.40
C GLN A 117 1.46 -3.27 -6.91
N ARG A 118 1.06 -2.25 -7.67
CA ARG A 118 1.34 -2.12 -9.11
C ARG A 118 2.82 -1.88 -9.43
N LEU A 119 3.48 -0.95 -8.72
CA LEU A 119 4.86 -0.49 -8.98
C LEU A 119 5.98 -1.29 -8.28
N GLY A 120 5.69 -1.80 -7.08
CA GLY A 120 6.69 -2.21 -6.09
C GLY A 120 7.34 -1.02 -5.36
N GLY A 121 7.57 -1.16 -4.05
CA GLY A 121 7.93 -0.07 -3.13
C GLY A 121 9.03 0.89 -3.61
N ARG A 122 10.16 0.38 -4.15
CA ARG A 122 11.25 1.25 -4.62
C ARG A 122 10.83 2.23 -5.75
N ARG A 123 9.95 1.80 -6.65
CA ARG A 123 9.40 2.65 -7.72
C ARG A 123 8.32 3.57 -7.22
N TRP A 124 7.48 3.08 -6.31
CA TRP A 124 6.46 3.87 -5.63
C TRP A 124 7.08 5.05 -4.87
N LEU A 125 8.16 4.82 -4.12
CA LEU A 125 8.86 5.84 -3.35
C LEU A 125 9.49 6.91 -4.26
N ALA A 126 10.04 6.50 -5.42
CA ALA A 126 10.55 7.44 -6.42
C ALA A 126 9.43 8.32 -7.01
N VAL A 127 8.26 7.74 -7.30
CA VAL A 127 7.07 8.48 -7.75
C VAL A 127 6.57 9.46 -6.67
N TYR A 128 6.51 9.03 -5.41
CA TYR A 128 6.11 9.86 -4.28
C TYR A 128 6.99 11.11 -4.15
N PHE A 129 8.32 10.93 -4.15
CA PHE A 129 9.27 12.06 -4.09
C PHE A 129 9.25 12.94 -5.34
N LEU A 130 9.01 12.38 -6.54
CA LEU A 130 8.84 13.19 -7.75
C LEU A 130 7.55 14.04 -7.71
N GLY A 131 6.46 13.52 -7.16
CA GLY A 131 5.25 14.31 -6.90
C GLY A 131 5.53 15.46 -5.93
N PHE A 132 6.20 15.16 -4.83
CA PHE A 132 6.55 16.16 -3.82
C PHE A 132 7.46 17.26 -4.39
N ILE A 133 8.60 16.89 -4.97
CA ILE A 133 9.58 17.83 -5.55
C ILE A 133 8.95 18.60 -6.72
N GLY A 134 8.15 17.95 -7.57
CA GLY A 134 7.46 18.62 -8.68
C GLY A 134 6.46 19.68 -8.21
N GLY A 135 5.75 19.42 -7.11
CA GLY A 135 4.87 20.40 -6.50
C GLY A 135 5.64 21.58 -5.89
N ASN A 136 6.69 21.28 -5.13
CA ASN A 136 7.54 22.30 -4.50
C ASN A 136 8.19 23.21 -5.54
N LEU A 137 8.75 22.65 -6.62
CA LEU A 137 9.33 23.41 -7.73
C LEU A 137 8.28 24.28 -8.43
N ALA A 138 7.08 23.75 -8.71
CA ALA A 138 6.01 24.54 -9.32
C ALA A 138 5.57 25.70 -8.43
N TRP A 139 5.47 25.50 -7.11
CA TRP A 139 5.14 26.55 -6.15
C TRP A 139 6.20 27.65 -6.07
N VAL A 140 7.48 27.27 -5.99
CA VAL A 140 8.61 28.22 -5.95
C VAL A 140 8.71 29.02 -7.25
N LEU A 141 8.50 28.37 -8.40
CA LEU A 141 8.53 29.04 -9.71
C LEU A 141 7.31 29.93 -9.97
N SER A 142 6.14 29.63 -9.38
CA SER A 142 4.93 30.47 -9.56
C SER A 142 4.83 31.64 -8.58
N HIS A 143 5.53 31.58 -7.43
CA HIS A 143 5.46 32.60 -6.38
C HIS A 143 6.85 33.03 -5.87
N PRO A 144 7.80 33.40 -6.74
CA PRO A 144 9.22 33.51 -6.39
C PRO A 144 9.52 34.44 -5.21
N ASP A 145 8.80 35.55 -5.07
CA ASP A 145 9.01 36.53 -3.99
C ASP A 145 8.26 36.20 -2.68
N SER A 146 7.52 35.09 -2.63
CA SER A 146 6.67 34.76 -1.48
C SER A 146 7.47 34.29 -0.27
N LEU A 147 7.18 34.90 0.88
CA LEU A 147 7.68 34.46 2.20
C LEU A 147 6.63 33.64 2.98
N ASN A 148 5.44 33.40 2.42
CA ASN A 148 4.42 32.57 3.04
C ASN A 148 4.82 31.09 2.91
N PRO A 149 4.98 30.34 4.03
CA PRO A 149 5.51 28.97 4.00
C PRO A 149 4.48 27.96 3.48
N ALA A 150 4.81 27.25 2.40
CA ALA A 150 4.06 26.10 1.91
C ALA A 150 4.51 24.80 2.59
N ILE A 151 3.55 23.92 2.88
CA ILE A 151 3.71 22.70 3.69
C ILE A 151 2.76 21.58 3.22
N GLY A 152 3.10 20.34 3.58
CA GLY A 152 2.23 19.17 3.44
C GLY A 152 2.70 18.16 2.38
N ALA A 153 2.22 16.93 2.52
CA ALA A 153 2.48 15.83 1.58
C ALA A 153 1.58 15.86 0.32
N SER A 154 0.79 16.92 0.12
CA SER A 154 -0.28 16.98 -0.87
C SER A 154 0.22 16.94 -2.32
N GLY A 155 1.32 17.62 -2.65
CA GLY A 155 1.98 17.51 -3.96
C GLY A 155 2.44 16.08 -4.27
N ALA A 156 2.88 15.34 -3.25
CA ALA A 156 3.20 13.92 -3.36
C ALA A 156 1.95 13.08 -3.64
N ALA A 157 0.85 13.33 -2.92
CA ALA A 157 -0.43 12.65 -3.12
C ALA A 157 -1.04 12.89 -4.52
N PHE A 158 -0.93 14.12 -5.04
CA PHE A 158 -1.27 14.44 -6.43
C PHE A 158 -0.32 13.77 -7.43
N GLY A 159 0.96 13.61 -7.10
CA GLY A 159 1.91 12.84 -7.91
C GLY A 159 1.58 11.35 -7.98
N LEU A 160 1.13 10.74 -6.87
CA LEU A 160 0.61 9.36 -6.87
C LEU A 160 -0.59 9.24 -7.82
N LEU A 161 -1.55 10.17 -7.75
CA LEU A 161 -2.70 10.24 -8.67
C LEU A 161 -2.26 10.38 -10.14
N GLY A 162 -1.28 11.25 -10.43
CA GLY A 162 -0.72 11.42 -11.78
C GLY A 162 -0.03 10.17 -12.31
N ALA A 163 0.77 9.51 -11.48
CA ALA A 163 1.44 8.26 -11.87
C ALA A 163 0.47 7.09 -12.07
N TYR A 164 -0.60 7.00 -11.26
CA TYR A 164 -1.65 6.00 -11.44
C TYR A 164 -2.37 6.25 -12.78
N MET A 165 -2.77 7.50 -13.05
CA MET A 165 -3.40 7.90 -14.32
C MET A 165 -2.54 7.59 -15.55
N ALA A 166 -1.22 7.77 -15.46
CA ALA A 166 -0.30 7.53 -16.57
C ALA A 166 -0.11 6.03 -16.90
N CYS A 167 -0.28 5.13 -15.92
CA CYS A 167 0.09 3.72 -16.04
C CYS A 167 -1.11 2.75 -16.05
N TRP A 168 -2.16 3.05 -15.28
CA TRP A 168 -3.34 2.20 -15.10
C TRP A 168 -4.62 3.06 -14.89
N PRO A 169 -5.06 3.86 -15.89
CA PRO A 169 -6.20 4.77 -15.73
C PRO A 169 -7.56 4.07 -15.47
N GLU A 170 -7.72 2.83 -15.93
CA GLU A 170 -8.96 2.02 -15.75
C GLU A 170 -8.95 1.14 -14.49
N ASP A 171 -7.89 1.17 -13.69
CA ASP A 171 -7.90 0.49 -12.37
C ASP A 171 -8.98 1.12 -11.48
N LYS A 172 -9.70 0.29 -10.74
CA LYS A 172 -10.71 0.75 -9.78
C LYS A 172 -10.12 0.78 -8.38
N VAL A 173 -10.18 1.94 -7.74
CA VAL A 173 -9.67 2.19 -6.39
C VAL A 173 -10.83 2.60 -5.48
N GLU A 174 -10.88 2.08 -4.26
CA GLU A 174 -11.87 2.51 -3.28
C GLU A 174 -11.63 3.96 -2.86
N PHE A 175 -12.58 4.85 -3.16
CA PHE A 175 -12.38 6.28 -2.95
C PHE A 175 -13.69 6.98 -2.54
N PRO A 176 -13.69 7.83 -1.49
CA PRO A 176 -14.85 8.63 -1.10
C PRO A 176 -15.09 9.75 -2.11
N LEU A 177 -16.01 9.54 -3.05
CA LEU A 177 -16.34 10.51 -4.10
C LEU A 177 -17.84 10.81 -4.07
N LEU A 178 -18.21 12.10 -3.95
CA LEU A 178 -19.60 12.56 -3.85
C LEU A 178 -20.38 11.84 -2.72
N PHE A 179 -19.78 11.75 -1.53
CA PHE A 179 -20.30 11.08 -0.33
C PHE A 179 -20.45 9.54 -0.41
N PHE A 180 -20.04 8.90 -1.52
CA PHE A 180 -20.10 7.45 -1.69
C PHE A 180 -18.70 6.81 -1.72
N ILE A 181 -18.51 5.77 -0.91
CA ILE A 181 -17.32 4.90 -0.95
C ILE A 181 -17.65 3.67 -1.80
N ARG A 182 -16.84 3.42 -2.82
CA ARG A 182 -16.89 2.32 -3.78
C ARG A 182 -15.58 2.29 -4.56
N ALA A 183 -15.32 1.21 -5.29
CA ALA A 183 -14.25 1.18 -6.28
C ALA A 183 -14.61 2.04 -7.51
N TRP A 184 -13.97 3.19 -7.67
CA TRP A 184 -14.12 4.10 -8.82
C TRP A 184 -12.89 4.01 -9.74
N PRO A 185 -13.02 4.13 -11.08
CA PRO A 185 -11.87 4.10 -11.97
C PRO A 185 -10.95 5.31 -11.73
N VAL A 186 -9.64 5.09 -11.77
CA VAL A 186 -8.60 6.08 -11.47
C VAL A 186 -8.75 7.34 -12.31
N TRP A 187 -9.07 7.22 -13.61
CA TRP A 187 -9.28 8.40 -14.45
C TRP A 187 -10.43 9.30 -13.99
N LEU A 188 -11.49 8.73 -13.39
CA LEU A 188 -12.63 9.50 -12.88
C LEU A 188 -12.29 10.19 -11.55
N ILE A 189 -11.56 9.50 -10.67
CA ILE A 189 -11.04 10.08 -9.42
C ILE A 189 -10.13 11.28 -9.75
N VAL A 190 -9.22 11.08 -10.71
CA VAL A 190 -8.26 12.08 -11.18
C VAL A 190 -8.98 13.26 -11.87
N PHE A 191 -9.88 12.99 -12.81
CA PHE A 191 -10.65 14.02 -13.50
C PHE A 191 -11.44 14.91 -12.52
N VAL A 192 -12.12 14.30 -11.55
CA VAL A 192 -12.88 15.08 -10.55
C VAL A 192 -11.93 15.83 -9.61
N ARG A 193 -10.88 15.21 -9.06
CA ARG A 193 -10.03 15.89 -8.08
C ARG A 193 -9.17 16.99 -8.71
N LEU A 194 -8.62 16.78 -9.91
CA LEU A 194 -7.85 17.80 -10.63
C LEU A 194 -8.78 18.86 -11.25
N GLY A 195 -9.98 18.49 -11.69
CA GLY A 195 -11.00 19.45 -12.15
C GLY A 195 -11.46 20.41 -11.04
N LEU A 196 -11.67 19.90 -9.82
CA LEU A 196 -11.93 20.72 -8.63
C LEU A 196 -10.75 21.65 -8.30
N GLU A 197 -9.51 21.18 -8.49
CA GLU A 197 -8.30 21.96 -8.26
C GLU A 197 -8.21 23.16 -9.21
N VAL A 198 -8.40 22.92 -10.52
CA VAL A 198 -8.41 23.97 -11.55
C VAL A 198 -9.59 24.92 -11.39
N TRP A 199 -10.76 24.41 -10.99
CA TRP A 199 -11.91 25.26 -10.63
C TRP A 199 -11.57 26.20 -9.47
N GLN A 200 -10.97 25.69 -8.40
CA GLN A 200 -10.57 26.48 -7.24
C GLN A 200 -9.60 27.59 -7.66
N MET A 201 -8.52 27.26 -8.38
CA MET A 201 -7.57 28.24 -8.92
C MET A 201 -8.26 29.35 -9.73
N TYR A 202 -9.19 28.99 -10.63
CA TYR A 202 -9.94 29.97 -11.42
C TYR A 202 -10.88 30.84 -10.57
N SER A 203 -11.55 30.27 -9.57
CA SER A 203 -12.45 31.01 -8.68
C SER A 203 -11.73 32.05 -7.82
N LEU A 204 -10.49 31.76 -7.42
CA LEU A 204 -9.61 32.70 -6.71
C LEU A 204 -9.15 33.82 -7.64
N GLN A 205 -8.66 33.47 -8.84
CA GLN A 205 -8.18 34.44 -9.83
C GLN A 205 -9.29 35.39 -10.32
N SER A 206 -10.54 34.92 -10.37
CA SER A 206 -11.72 35.74 -10.71
C SER A 206 -12.31 36.51 -9.53
N SER A 207 -11.69 36.44 -8.34
CA SER A 207 -12.19 37.04 -7.09
C SER A 207 -13.63 36.63 -6.72
N THR A 208 -14.06 35.45 -7.17
CA THR A 208 -15.36 34.85 -6.83
C THR A 208 -15.28 33.96 -5.59
N ALA A 209 -14.06 33.58 -5.19
CA ALA A 209 -13.70 33.12 -3.86
C ALA A 209 -12.78 34.16 -3.18
N GLY A 210 -12.67 34.10 -1.85
CA GLY A 210 -11.72 34.90 -1.07
C GLY A 210 -10.27 34.39 -1.20
N GLU A 211 -9.37 34.81 -0.31
CA GLU A 211 -8.00 34.26 -0.28
C GLU A 211 -8.00 32.77 0.11
N SER A 212 -6.95 32.03 -0.30
CA SER A 212 -6.82 30.59 -0.06
C SER A 212 -5.42 30.26 0.47
N ASP A 213 -5.36 29.60 1.62
CA ASP A 213 -4.13 29.05 2.20
C ASP A 213 -3.62 27.77 1.48
N VAL A 214 -4.31 27.32 0.42
CA VAL A 214 -3.99 26.09 -0.30
C VAL A 214 -2.99 26.35 -1.43
N ALA A 215 -1.87 25.64 -1.41
CA ALA A 215 -0.81 25.74 -2.41
C ALA A 215 -1.16 25.05 -3.75
N HIS A 216 -2.24 25.49 -4.42
CA HIS A 216 -2.83 24.83 -5.59
C HIS A 216 -1.83 24.51 -6.73
N MET A 217 -0.87 25.41 -6.99
CA MET A 217 0.20 25.17 -7.98
C MET A 217 1.10 23.97 -7.64
N ALA A 218 1.27 23.62 -6.36
CA ALA A 218 2.02 22.44 -5.95
C ALA A 218 1.27 21.13 -6.29
N HIS A 219 -0.05 21.13 -6.23
CA HIS A 219 -0.86 19.99 -6.65
C HIS A 219 -0.74 19.74 -8.15
N VAL A 220 -0.82 20.81 -8.95
CA VAL A 220 -0.64 20.75 -10.42
C VAL A 220 0.77 20.29 -10.80
N GLY A 221 1.81 20.89 -10.20
CA GLY A 221 3.20 20.54 -10.47
C GLY A 221 3.55 19.09 -10.10
N GLY A 222 3.10 18.64 -8.93
CA GLY A 222 3.33 17.28 -8.47
C GLY A 222 2.61 16.23 -9.33
N PHE A 223 1.37 16.51 -9.71
CA PHE A 223 0.62 15.68 -10.66
C PHE A 223 1.36 15.51 -11.99
N PHE A 224 1.73 16.61 -12.65
CA PHE A 224 2.28 16.54 -14.01
C PHE A 224 3.72 16.00 -14.05
N LEU A 225 4.59 16.34 -13.09
CA LEU A 225 5.96 15.77 -13.08
C LEU A 225 5.93 14.25 -12.87
N ALA A 226 5.10 13.77 -11.94
CA ALA A 226 4.92 12.34 -11.73
C ALA A 226 4.26 11.65 -12.93
N TYR A 227 3.19 12.23 -13.50
CA TYR A 227 2.49 11.69 -14.69
C TYR A 227 3.45 11.44 -15.87
N VAL A 228 4.31 12.42 -16.20
CA VAL A 228 5.25 12.32 -17.32
C VAL A 228 6.34 11.26 -17.06
N LEU A 229 6.83 11.13 -15.82
CA LEU A 229 7.94 10.24 -15.48
C LEU A 229 7.50 8.82 -15.06
N ALA A 230 6.22 8.61 -14.72
CA ALA A 230 5.72 7.34 -14.20
C ALA A 230 5.86 6.17 -15.18
N ARG A 231 5.49 6.33 -16.46
CA ARG A 231 5.62 5.27 -17.48
C ARG A 231 7.06 4.78 -17.66
N PRO A 232 8.09 5.66 -17.77
CA PRO A 232 9.49 5.26 -17.68
C PRO A 232 9.87 4.50 -16.41
N ILE A 233 9.43 4.97 -15.22
CA ILE A 233 9.76 4.35 -13.92
C ILE A 233 9.12 2.96 -13.78
N ALA A 234 7.87 2.81 -14.23
CA ALA A 234 7.09 1.57 -14.18
C ALA A 234 7.61 0.44 -15.09
N ARG A 235 8.67 0.67 -15.88
CA ARG A 235 9.32 -0.39 -16.67
C ARG A 235 9.86 -1.49 -15.76
N GLY A 236 9.39 -2.72 -15.97
CA GLY A 236 9.71 -3.89 -15.13
C GLY A 236 9.07 -3.85 -13.74
N ALA A 237 7.97 -3.11 -13.56
CA ALA A 237 7.14 -3.19 -12.37
C ALA A 237 6.44 -4.57 -12.24
N PRO A 238 5.97 -4.97 -11.04
CA PRO A 238 5.23 -6.22 -10.84
C PRO A 238 3.98 -6.38 -11.71
N SER A 239 3.27 -5.28 -12.00
CA SER A 239 2.20 -5.26 -12.99
C SER A 239 2.70 -4.74 -14.35
N SER A 240 2.24 -5.36 -15.44
CA SER A 240 2.42 -4.80 -16.77
C SER A 240 1.67 -3.49 -16.94
N LEU A 241 2.22 -2.57 -17.72
CA LEU A 241 1.49 -1.41 -18.22
C LEU A 241 0.34 -1.87 -19.12
N ASP A 242 -0.72 -1.09 -19.17
CA ASP A 242 -1.88 -1.29 -20.07
C ASP A 242 -2.65 -2.61 -19.87
N SER A 243 -2.49 -3.27 -18.71
CA SER A 243 -3.38 -4.34 -18.27
C SER A 243 -4.76 -3.77 -17.91
N ILE A 244 -5.73 -3.89 -18.82
CA ILE A 244 -7.13 -3.50 -18.58
C ILE A 244 -7.67 -4.27 -17.36
N GLY A 245 -8.41 -3.59 -16.49
CA GLY A 245 -8.66 -4.01 -15.11
C GLY A 245 -9.42 -5.33 -14.93
N GLY A 246 -9.03 -6.09 -13.90
CA GLY A 246 -9.69 -7.33 -13.48
C GLY A 246 -9.31 -7.78 -12.07
N ASP A 247 -10.08 -7.34 -11.08
CA ASP A 247 -10.38 -7.98 -9.79
C ASP A 247 -9.22 -8.63 -8.98
N ALA A 248 -8.03 -8.02 -9.02
CA ALA A 248 -6.79 -8.65 -8.55
C ALA A 248 -6.47 -8.50 -7.04
N THR A 249 -7.02 -7.51 -6.34
CA THR A 249 -6.44 -6.98 -5.09
C THR A 249 -6.73 -7.77 -3.80
N GLN A 250 -7.67 -8.71 -3.83
CA GLN A 250 -7.87 -9.65 -2.72
C GLN A 250 -8.17 -11.07 -3.21
N SER A 251 -9.10 -11.20 -4.16
CA SER A 251 -9.48 -12.49 -4.76
C SER A 251 -8.27 -13.27 -5.28
N GLN A 252 -7.41 -12.68 -6.13
CA GLN A 252 -6.27 -13.41 -6.68
C GLN A 252 -5.22 -13.82 -5.64
N ARG A 253 -5.03 -13.08 -4.55
CA ARG A 253 -4.07 -13.47 -3.50
C ARG A 253 -4.61 -14.64 -2.67
N THR A 254 -5.90 -14.61 -2.34
CA THR A 254 -6.60 -15.73 -1.70
C THR A 254 -6.69 -16.95 -2.62
N GLN A 255 -7.03 -16.76 -3.91
CA GLN A 255 -7.04 -17.83 -4.92
C GLN A 255 -5.66 -18.42 -5.20
N ALA A 256 -4.58 -17.62 -5.16
CA ALA A 256 -3.21 -18.13 -5.30
C ALA A 256 -2.74 -18.91 -4.06
N LEU A 257 -3.22 -18.55 -2.86
CA LEU A 257 -2.99 -19.35 -1.65
C LEU A 257 -3.82 -20.64 -1.68
N LEU A 258 -5.11 -20.57 -2.03
CA LEU A 258 -6.00 -21.72 -2.17
C LEU A 258 -5.56 -22.67 -3.29
N SER A 259 -5.11 -22.17 -4.45
CA SER A 259 -4.63 -23.02 -5.54
C SER A 259 -3.30 -23.68 -5.19
N LYS A 260 -2.40 -22.98 -4.48
CA LYS A 260 -1.16 -23.56 -3.93
C LYS A 260 -1.46 -24.60 -2.84
N ALA A 261 -2.51 -24.41 -2.03
CA ALA A 261 -2.98 -25.40 -1.07
C ALA A 261 -3.56 -26.63 -1.79
N LYS A 262 -4.46 -26.45 -2.76
CA LYS A 262 -4.98 -27.56 -3.59
C LYS A 262 -3.87 -28.34 -4.30
N GLN A 263 -2.87 -27.64 -4.85
CA GLN A 263 -1.68 -28.27 -5.45
C GLN A 263 -0.83 -29.07 -4.46
N SER A 264 -0.78 -28.70 -3.17
CA SER A 264 0.00 -29.46 -2.17
C SER A 264 -0.73 -30.70 -1.63
N MET A 265 -2.07 -30.74 -1.76
CA MET A 265 -2.91 -31.90 -1.40
C MET A 265 -2.73 -33.13 -2.30
N GLY A 266 -2.08 -33.00 -3.46
CA GLY A 266 -1.86 -34.09 -4.44
C GLY A 266 -3.09 -34.43 -5.30
N GLY A 267 -2.89 -35.29 -6.31
CA GLY A 267 -3.99 -35.82 -7.15
C GLY A 267 -4.71 -36.99 -6.47
N LEU A 268 -5.98 -37.21 -6.81
CA LEU A 268 -6.75 -38.38 -6.34
C LEU A 268 -6.91 -39.46 -7.42
N ASP A 269 -6.33 -39.24 -8.60
CA ASP A 269 -6.46 -40.09 -9.78
C ASP A 269 -5.50 -41.28 -9.76
N ASP A 270 -4.29 -41.09 -9.23
CA ASP A 270 -3.23 -42.11 -9.07
C ASP A 270 -3.54 -43.08 -7.92
N ASP A 271 -4.56 -43.91 -8.11
CA ASP A 271 -5.12 -44.86 -7.14
C ASP A 271 -4.13 -46.00 -6.77
N PRO A 272 -3.67 -46.10 -5.50
CA PRO A 272 -2.69 -47.12 -5.10
C PRO A 272 -3.24 -48.56 -5.10
N TRP A 273 -4.55 -48.73 -4.98
CA TRP A 273 -5.21 -50.03 -4.94
C TRP A 273 -5.45 -50.56 -6.36
N PHE A 274 -5.88 -49.68 -7.27
CA PHE A 274 -5.96 -49.99 -8.69
C PHE A 274 -4.57 -50.28 -9.30
N ALA A 275 -3.56 -49.46 -8.96
CA ALA A 275 -2.18 -49.66 -9.43
C ALA A 275 -1.53 -50.96 -8.93
N ALA A 276 -2.10 -51.61 -7.92
CA ALA A 276 -1.66 -52.88 -7.34
C ALA A 276 -2.55 -54.08 -7.72
N ASP A 277 -3.44 -53.92 -8.70
CA ASP A 277 -4.41 -54.95 -9.16
C ASP A 277 -5.32 -55.50 -8.03
N LYS A 278 -5.59 -54.64 -7.02
CA LYS A 278 -6.47 -54.89 -5.88
C LYS A 278 -7.48 -53.74 -5.74
N PRO A 279 -8.34 -53.46 -6.75
CA PRO A 279 -9.25 -52.32 -6.72
C PRO A 279 -10.18 -52.35 -5.49
N LEU A 280 -10.54 -51.18 -4.96
CA LEU A 280 -11.46 -51.08 -3.84
C LEU A 280 -12.88 -51.47 -4.27
N GLU A 281 -13.58 -52.21 -3.40
CA GLU A 281 -14.97 -52.62 -3.58
C GLU A 281 -15.86 -52.13 -2.41
N GLY A 282 -17.18 -52.25 -2.57
CA GLY A 282 -18.14 -52.06 -1.49
C GLY A 282 -18.09 -50.68 -0.80
N GLU A 283 -17.88 -50.69 0.51
CA GLU A 283 -17.80 -49.50 1.37
C GLU A 283 -16.66 -48.57 0.96
N ALA A 284 -15.44 -49.12 0.86
CA ALA A 284 -14.22 -48.36 0.55
C ALA A 284 -14.27 -47.72 -0.85
N ALA A 285 -14.91 -48.39 -1.82
CA ALA A 285 -15.15 -47.82 -3.14
C ALA A 285 -16.07 -46.58 -3.10
N ARG A 286 -17.12 -46.61 -2.26
CA ARG A 286 -18.00 -45.44 -2.05
C ARG A 286 -17.25 -44.31 -1.39
N ILE A 287 -16.48 -44.59 -0.33
CA ILE A 287 -15.69 -43.58 0.39
C ILE A 287 -14.68 -42.90 -0.54
N LEU A 288 -13.95 -43.66 -1.37
CA LEU A 288 -13.03 -43.11 -2.37
C LEU A 288 -13.74 -42.28 -3.45
N LEU A 289 -14.95 -42.65 -3.87
CA LEU A 289 -15.74 -41.86 -4.80
C LEU A 289 -16.19 -40.53 -4.17
N ARG A 290 -16.67 -40.55 -2.93
CA ARG A 290 -17.07 -39.34 -2.19
C ARG A 290 -15.87 -38.42 -1.90
N LEU A 291 -14.70 -38.99 -1.59
CA LEU A 291 -13.42 -38.28 -1.51
C LEU A 291 -13.06 -37.56 -2.82
N ARG A 292 -13.38 -38.13 -3.99
CA ARG A 292 -13.16 -37.50 -5.30
C ARG A 292 -14.22 -36.44 -5.64
N GLU A 293 -15.46 -36.58 -5.17
CA GLU A 293 -16.54 -35.59 -5.34
C GLU A 293 -16.41 -34.36 -4.42
N GLU A 294 -15.97 -34.56 -3.17
CA GLU A 294 -16.07 -33.55 -2.10
C GLU A 294 -14.73 -33.22 -1.42
N GLY A 295 -13.67 -34.01 -1.65
CA GLY A 295 -12.32 -33.82 -1.08
C GLY A 295 -11.50 -32.68 -1.73
N ASP A 296 -12.18 -31.61 -2.12
CA ASP A 296 -11.63 -30.44 -2.81
C ASP A 296 -11.32 -29.28 -1.83
N GLU A 297 -11.72 -29.42 -0.55
CA GLU A 297 -11.37 -28.56 0.58
C GLU A 297 -10.54 -29.32 1.63
N LEU A 298 -9.63 -28.63 2.33
CA LEU A 298 -8.64 -29.25 3.24
C LEU A 298 -9.26 -30.10 4.36
N GLU A 299 -10.29 -29.59 5.02
CA GLU A 299 -10.94 -30.26 6.16
C GLU A 299 -11.79 -31.46 5.68
N THR A 300 -12.61 -31.26 4.65
CA THR A 300 -13.44 -32.30 4.02
C THR A 300 -12.59 -33.44 3.46
N ARG A 301 -11.49 -33.12 2.77
CA ARG A 301 -10.53 -34.12 2.27
C ARG A 301 -9.83 -34.86 3.39
N ARG A 302 -9.48 -34.19 4.49
CA ARG A 302 -8.88 -34.83 5.66
C ARG A 302 -9.85 -35.85 6.27
N ALA A 303 -11.11 -35.48 6.50
CA ALA A 303 -12.12 -36.39 7.05
C ALA A 303 -12.30 -37.63 6.16
N TRP A 304 -12.47 -37.45 4.85
CA TRP A 304 -12.59 -38.57 3.91
C TRP A 304 -11.32 -39.45 3.83
N LEU A 305 -10.10 -38.89 4.00
CA LEU A 305 -8.86 -39.67 4.07
C LEU A 305 -8.70 -40.43 5.41
N GLU A 306 -9.24 -39.89 6.51
CA GLU A 306 -9.30 -40.58 7.80
C GLU A 306 -10.27 -41.77 7.71
N GLU A 307 -11.50 -41.55 7.24
CA GLU A 307 -12.52 -42.59 7.03
C GLU A 307 -12.06 -43.67 6.04
N LEU A 308 -11.42 -43.29 4.92
CA LEU A 308 -10.87 -44.26 3.96
C LEU A 308 -9.74 -45.10 4.57
N SER A 309 -8.97 -44.55 5.53
CA SER A 309 -7.90 -45.31 6.19
C SER A 309 -8.40 -46.37 7.18
N GLU A 310 -9.60 -46.20 7.73
CA GLU A 310 -10.26 -47.22 8.57
C GLU A 310 -10.87 -48.35 7.73
N HIS A 311 -11.25 -48.06 6.48
CA HIS A 311 -11.92 -49.00 5.57
C HIS A 311 -10.98 -49.63 4.53
N THR A 312 -9.65 -49.41 4.61
CA THR A 312 -8.68 -49.96 3.64
C THR A 312 -7.44 -50.56 4.29
N ILE A 313 -6.92 -51.62 3.66
CA ILE A 313 -5.60 -52.20 3.96
C ILE A 313 -4.60 -51.83 2.88
N CYS A 314 -3.31 -51.88 3.23
CA CYS A 314 -2.21 -51.64 2.30
C CYS A 314 -2.15 -52.75 1.24
N PRO A 315 -2.27 -52.46 -0.07
CA PRO A 315 -2.37 -53.50 -1.10
C PRO A 315 -1.05 -54.30 -1.26
N VAL A 316 0.09 -53.76 -0.82
CA VAL A 316 1.41 -54.40 -0.94
C VAL A 316 1.68 -55.43 0.15
N CYS A 317 1.14 -55.24 1.37
CA CYS A 317 1.48 -56.07 2.53
C CYS A 317 0.30 -56.39 3.46
N ASP A 318 -0.92 -56.08 3.04
CA ASP A 318 -2.21 -56.34 3.70
C ASP A 318 -2.30 -55.88 5.17
N GLY A 319 -1.43 -54.93 5.55
CA GLY A 319 -1.39 -54.30 6.87
C GLY A 319 -2.10 -52.95 6.92
N GLU A 320 -2.34 -52.46 8.12
CA GLU A 320 -3.12 -51.24 8.41
C GLU A 320 -2.65 -49.99 7.64
N MET A 321 -3.63 -49.17 7.27
CA MET A 321 -3.46 -47.82 6.74
C MET A 321 -3.69 -46.79 7.86
N LYS A 322 -3.08 -45.61 7.75
CA LYS A 322 -3.35 -44.47 8.63
C LYS A 322 -3.06 -43.14 7.93
N THR A 323 -3.58 -42.05 8.45
CA THR A 323 -3.22 -40.70 8.04
C THR A 323 -1.94 -40.18 8.70
N GLU A 324 -1.26 -39.25 8.02
CA GLU A 324 -0.10 -38.48 8.47
C GLU A 324 -0.28 -37.02 8.05
N MET A 325 -0.25 -36.09 9.02
CA MET A 325 -0.25 -34.65 8.74
C MET A 325 1.16 -34.16 8.37
N ARG A 326 1.26 -33.39 7.29
CA ARG A 326 2.47 -32.67 6.86
C ARG A 326 2.13 -31.20 6.62
N GLY A 327 2.41 -30.38 7.64
CA GLY A 327 1.87 -29.02 7.72
C GLY A 327 0.35 -29.09 7.72
N GLU A 328 -0.28 -28.37 6.79
CA GLU A 328 -1.73 -28.34 6.60
C GLU A 328 -2.28 -29.53 5.78
N THR A 329 -1.41 -30.33 5.13
CA THR A 329 -1.86 -31.44 4.25
C THR A 329 -1.97 -32.77 5.01
N CYS A 330 -3.07 -33.48 4.80
CA CYS A 330 -3.26 -34.88 5.22
C CYS A 330 -2.86 -35.83 4.08
N ARG A 331 -2.19 -36.95 4.40
CA ARG A 331 -1.87 -38.03 3.45
C ARG A 331 -2.03 -39.39 4.15
N MET A 332 -2.61 -40.37 3.47
CA MET A 332 -2.62 -41.76 3.92
C MET A 332 -1.25 -42.42 3.69
N ARG A 333 -0.89 -43.35 4.57
CA ARG A 333 0.29 -44.19 4.46
C ARG A 333 0.08 -45.55 5.11
N CYS A 334 0.81 -46.55 4.65
CA CYS A 334 0.87 -47.84 5.34
C CYS A 334 1.63 -47.69 6.68
N VAL A 335 1.15 -48.40 7.71
CA VAL A 335 1.78 -48.49 9.04
C VAL A 335 3.12 -49.24 8.96
N VAL A 336 3.17 -50.35 8.20
CA VAL A 336 4.35 -51.25 8.11
C VAL A 336 5.52 -50.59 7.39
N SER A 337 5.28 -49.93 6.25
CA SER A 337 6.31 -49.14 5.56
C SER A 337 5.71 -47.98 4.78
N GLY A 338 6.31 -46.79 4.93
CA GLY A 338 6.00 -45.62 4.10
C GLY A 338 6.46 -45.73 2.64
N SER A 339 7.10 -46.84 2.26
CA SER A 339 7.43 -47.16 0.86
C SER A 339 6.34 -47.98 0.15
N HIS A 340 5.35 -48.52 0.87
CA HIS A 340 4.28 -49.33 0.27
C HIS A 340 3.15 -48.45 -0.27
N VAL A 341 2.65 -47.52 0.56
CA VAL A 341 1.70 -46.48 0.17
C VAL A 341 2.06 -45.19 0.89
N LYS A 342 2.04 -44.08 0.15
CA LYS A 342 2.03 -42.71 0.66
C LYS A 342 1.27 -41.86 -0.36
N TRP A 343 -0.01 -41.62 -0.10
CA TRP A 343 -0.97 -41.08 -1.06
C TRP A 343 -2.06 -40.25 -0.35
N PRO A 344 -2.59 -39.17 -0.95
CA PRO A 344 -2.08 -38.47 -2.13
C PRO A 344 -0.72 -37.77 -1.87
#